data_AF-A0A7S2SZF4-F1
#
_entry.id   AF-A0A7S2SZF4-F1
#
_cell.length_a   1.000
_cell.length_b   1.000
_cell.length_c   1.000
_cell.angle_alpha   90.00
_cell.angle_beta   90.00
_cell.angle_gamma   90.00
#
_symmetry.space_group_name_H-M   'P 1'
#
loop_
_entity.id
_entity.type
_entity.pdbx_description
1 polymer ?
#
loop_
_entity_poly.entity_id
_entity_poly.type
_entity_poly.pdbx_seq_one_letter_code
_entity_poly.pdbx_strand_id
1 'polypeptide(L)'
;MEMVRLTARQWDVRGCLKGRRGGGRRYVSRVSAAMSPGGGRLIDGNRPTSPKAWKIQYKALKEKRVREVLGSDIDGLRRRGALLIDVRPSEEYDAGHIEGSLNVPLYKLIDGWSPQQCARKATFAFFGIFNGTEYNDKFESDLQALTDAKDEIVLICSTGGTLNPDQKSQSRAQSRSLMAAYDMIGLGYEKIRFLDGGYNQWRNEEREIVVND
;
A
#
# COMPACT_ATOMS: atom_id res chain seq x y z
N MET A 1 21.13 15.71 -33.01
CA MET A 1 20.12 16.48 -32.24
C MET A 1 18.76 15.83 -32.56
N GLU A 2 18.44 14.76 -31.84
CA GLU A 2 17.29 13.89 -32.13
C GLU A 2 16.09 14.36 -31.29
N MET A 3 15.06 14.87 -31.96
CA MET A 3 13.80 15.26 -31.33
C MET A 3 13.05 14.00 -30.86
N VAL A 4 13.00 13.79 -29.55
CA VAL A 4 12.14 12.80 -28.91
C VAL A 4 10.67 13.17 -29.20
N ARG A 5 10.01 12.40 -30.07
CA ARG A 5 8.57 12.51 -30.32
C ARG A 5 7.79 12.04 -29.09
N LEU A 6 7.29 13.00 -28.31
CA LEU A 6 6.26 12.75 -27.30
C LEU A 6 4.97 12.29 -28.00
N THR A 7 4.66 11.00 -27.87
CA THR A 7 3.40 10.44 -28.38
C THR A 7 2.30 10.68 -27.34
N ALA A 8 1.59 11.80 -27.46
CA ALA A 8 0.36 12.02 -26.70
C ALA A 8 -0.69 10.97 -27.10
N ARG A 9 -1.16 10.18 -26.13
CA ARG A 9 -2.21 9.16 -26.37
C ARG A 9 -3.59 9.76 -26.17
N GLN A 10 -4.46 9.60 -27.17
CA GLN A 10 -5.84 10.11 -27.17
C GLN A 10 -6.80 9.10 -26.51
N TRP A 11 -7.73 9.61 -25.69
CA TRP A 11 -8.66 8.82 -24.86
C TRP A 11 -10.10 8.92 -25.39
N ASP A 12 -10.85 7.82 -25.29
CA ASP A 12 -12.31 7.80 -25.52
C ASP A 12 -13.06 8.19 -24.23
N VAL A 13 -14.33 8.62 -24.33
CA VAL A 13 -15.21 9.14 -23.25
C VAL A 13 -15.49 8.16 -22.11
N ARG A 14 -15.00 6.92 -22.21
CA ARG A 14 -15.01 5.90 -21.15
C ARG A 14 -13.62 5.65 -20.53
N GLY A 15 -12.62 6.48 -20.85
CA GLY A 15 -11.25 6.35 -20.36
C GLY A 15 -10.49 5.15 -20.92
N CYS A 16 -10.83 4.66 -22.13
CA CYS A 16 -10.18 3.50 -22.73
C CYS A 16 -9.13 3.90 -23.79
N LEU A 17 -7.87 3.49 -23.58
CA LEU A 17 -6.80 3.58 -24.58
C LEU A 17 -7.09 2.59 -25.73
N LYS A 18 -7.26 3.10 -26.97
CA LYS A 18 -7.28 2.27 -28.18
C LYS A 18 -5.85 1.81 -28.52
N GLY A 19 -5.47 0.61 -28.08
CA GLY A 19 -4.21 -0.04 -28.44
C GLY A 19 -4.43 -1.42 -29.07
N ARG A 20 -3.71 -1.70 -30.18
CA ARG A 20 -3.87 -2.88 -31.06
C ARG A 20 -3.78 -4.22 -30.32
N ARG A 21 -4.63 -5.16 -30.75
CA ARG A 21 -4.71 -6.55 -30.31
C ARG A 21 -3.42 -7.30 -30.67
N GLY A 22 -2.69 -7.77 -29.67
CA GLY A 22 -1.63 -8.77 -29.78
C GLY A 22 -1.82 -9.80 -28.68
N GLY A 23 -1.87 -11.08 -29.05
CA GLY A 23 -2.24 -12.20 -28.18
C GLY A 23 -1.36 -12.34 -26.93
N GLY A 24 -2.01 -12.78 -25.86
CA GLY A 24 -1.43 -12.92 -24.52
C GLY A 24 -2.29 -12.17 -23.51
N ARG A 25 -3.14 -12.91 -22.79
CA ARG A 25 -4.02 -12.37 -21.74
C ARG A 25 -3.15 -12.03 -20.51
N ARG A 26 -2.33 -10.99 -20.63
CA ARG A 26 -1.53 -10.42 -19.53
C ARG A 26 -2.49 -9.66 -18.62
N TYR A 27 -2.77 -10.24 -17.46
CA TYR A 27 -3.54 -9.61 -16.37
C TYR A 27 -2.67 -8.55 -15.67
N VAL A 28 -2.10 -7.59 -16.41
CA VAL A 28 -1.63 -6.35 -15.80
C VAL A 28 -2.90 -5.57 -15.54
N SER A 29 -3.37 -5.61 -14.29
CA SER A 29 -4.52 -4.83 -13.83
C SER A 29 -4.31 -3.39 -14.29
N ARG A 30 -5.15 -2.90 -15.19
CA ARG A 30 -5.20 -1.48 -15.55
C ARG A 30 -5.37 -0.72 -14.24
N VAL A 31 -4.40 0.11 -13.88
CA VAL A 31 -4.52 1.01 -12.74
C VAL A 31 -5.66 1.97 -13.04
N SER A 32 -6.71 1.99 -12.21
CA SER A 32 -7.85 2.89 -12.39
C SER A 32 -7.42 4.34 -12.21
N ALA A 33 -7.81 5.20 -13.15
CA ALA A 33 -7.69 6.66 -12.98
C ALA A 33 -8.77 7.24 -12.04
N ALA A 34 -9.86 6.49 -11.81
CA ALA A 34 -10.90 6.90 -10.89
C ALA A 34 -10.50 6.67 -9.43
N MET A 35 -10.75 7.68 -8.58
CA MET A 35 -10.45 7.67 -7.16
C MET A 35 -11.70 7.45 -6.30
N SER A 36 -11.53 6.82 -5.14
CA SER A 36 -12.55 6.73 -4.10
C SER A 36 -12.67 8.06 -3.34
N PRO A 37 -13.77 8.29 -2.60
CA PRO A 37 -13.90 9.48 -1.74
C PRO A 37 -12.83 9.61 -0.65
N GLY A 38 -12.07 8.54 -0.37
CA GLY A 38 -10.94 8.56 0.56
C GLY A 38 -9.58 8.74 -0.13
N GLY A 39 -9.54 9.03 -1.43
CA GLY A 39 -8.32 9.28 -2.21
C GLY A 39 -7.71 8.04 -2.87
N GLY A 40 -8.07 6.82 -2.44
CA GLY A 40 -7.49 5.59 -3.01
C GLY A 40 -8.06 5.24 -4.38
N ARG A 41 -7.22 4.75 -5.29
CA ARG A 41 -7.60 4.32 -6.64
C ARG A 41 -8.65 3.22 -6.61
N LEU A 42 -9.71 3.32 -7.41
CA LEU A 42 -10.74 2.29 -7.48
C LEU A 42 -10.19 0.98 -8.07
N ILE A 43 -10.68 -0.15 -7.58
CA ILE A 43 -10.30 -1.48 -8.07
C ILE A 43 -11.53 -2.09 -8.73
N ASP A 44 -11.51 -2.14 -10.07
CA ASP A 44 -12.66 -2.56 -10.89
C ASP A 44 -13.95 -1.80 -10.54
N GLY A 45 -13.83 -0.48 -10.36
CA GLY A 45 -14.94 0.41 -9.96
C GLY A 45 -15.34 0.32 -8.49
N ASN A 46 -14.72 -0.53 -7.69
CA ASN A 46 -15.01 -0.68 -6.26
C ASN A 46 -13.99 0.07 -5.40
N ARG A 47 -14.39 0.50 -4.20
CA ARG A 47 -13.45 1.06 -3.21
C ARG A 47 -12.40 0.00 -2.85
N PRO A 48 -11.12 0.36 -2.66
CA PRO A 48 -10.08 -0.59 -2.26
C PRO A 48 -10.44 -1.45 -1.05
N THR A 49 -11.08 -0.84 -0.05
CA THR A 49 -11.52 -1.48 1.20
C THR A 49 -12.77 -2.34 1.09
N SER A 50 -13.34 -2.51 -0.11
CA SER A 50 -14.55 -3.32 -0.31
C SER A 50 -14.24 -4.81 -0.44
N PRO A 51 -15.17 -5.71 -0.06
CA PRO A 51 -14.98 -7.15 -0.24
C PRO A 51 -14.73 -7.58 -1.70
N LYS A 52 -15.34 -6.88 -2.67
CA LYS A 52 -15.13 -7.14 -4.11
C LYS A 52 -13.71 -6.79 -4.54
N ALA A 53 -13.25 -5.59 -4.15
CA ALA A 53 -11.87 -5.17 -4.39
C ALA A 53 -10.87 -6.07 -3.67
N TRP A 54 -11.18 -6.53 -2.46
CA TRP A 54 -10.32 -7.44 -1.71
C TRP A 54 -10.10 -8.77 -2.44
N LYS A 55 -11.15 -9.37 -3.02
CA LYS A 55 -11.00 -10.60 -3.82
C LYS A 55 -10.00 -10.45 -4.97
N ILE A 56 -10.00 -9.27 -5.61
CA ILE A 56 -9.07 -8.95 -6.71
C ILE A 56 -7.64 -8.78 -6.16
N GLN A 57 -7.48 -7.98 -5.11
CA GLN A 57 -6.19 -7.75 -4.44
C GLN A 57 -5.58 -9.07 -3.97
N TYR A 58 -6.35 -9.87 -3.23
CA TYR A 58 -5.94 -11.18 -2.73
C TYR A 58 -5.43 -12.11 -3.83
N LYS A 59 -6.15 -12.17 -4.95
CA LYS A 59 -5.73 -12.96 -6.12
C LYS A 59 -4.39 -12.48 -6.65
N ALA A 60 -4.21 -11.18 -6.84
CA ALA A 60 -2.95 -10.61 -7.32
C ALA A 60 -1.78 -10.85 -6.34
N LEU A 61 -2.01 -10.69 -5.04
CA LEU A 61 -1.01 -10.94 -3.99
C LEU A 61 -0.54 -12.40 -4.01
N LYS A 62 -1.47 -13.35 -4.16
CA LYS A 62 -1.17 -14.78 -4.31
C LYS A 62 -0.41 -15.09 -5.60
N GLU A 63 -0.87 -14.56 -6.73
CA GLU A 63 -0.22 -14.76 -8.04
C GLU A 63 1.21 -14.23 -8.05
N LYS A 64 1.45 -13.08 -7.40
CA LYS A 64 2.77 -12.48 -7.23
C LYS A 64 3.59 -13.07 -6.09
N ARG A 65 3.06 -14.10 -5.40
CA ARG A 65 3.74 -14.83 -4.33
C ARG A 65 4.25 -13.90 -3.22
N VAL A 66 3.47 -12.89 -2.86
CA VAL A 66 3.74 -12.04 -1.69
C VAL A 66 3.78 -12.92 -0.46
N ARG A 67 4.85 -12.81 0.35
CA ARG A 67 5.10 -13.72 1.47
C ARG A 67 5.07 -13.02 2.81
N GLU A 68 4.58 -13.75 3.79
CA GLU A 68 4.71 -13.41 5.20
C GLU A 68 6.15 -13.63 5.67
N VAL A 69 6.60 -12.83 6.63
CA VAL A 69 7.86 -13.01 7.37
C VAL A 69 7.63 -12.86 8.86
N LEU A 70 8.34 -13.65 9.65
CA LEU A 70 8.30 -13.55 11.10
C LEU A 70 9.24 -12.45 11.60
N GLY A 71 8.96 -11.88 12.78
CA GLY A 71 9.83 -10.89 13.42
C GLY A 71 11.27 -11.38 13.59
N SER A 72 11.46 -12.69 13.87
CA SER A 72 12.79 -13.31 13.99
C SER A 72 13.62 -13.30 12.71
N ASP A 73 12.98 -13.21 11.53
CA ASP A 73 13.67 -13.27 10.24
C ASP A 73 14.12 -11.89 9.73
N ILE A 74 13.64 -10.81 10.36
CA ILE A 74 13.87 -9.43 9.92
C ILE A 74 15.36 -9.09 9.86
N ASP A 75 16.13 -9.43 10.89
CA ASP A 75 17.57 -9.16 10.89
C ASP A 75 18.31 -9.91 9.79
N GLY A 76 17.88 -11.13 9.48
CA GLY A 76 18.44 -11.91 8.38
C GLY A 76 18.12 -11.31 7.02
N LEU A 77 16.91 -10.78 6.84
CA LEU A 77 16.49 -10.08 5.62
C LEU A 77 17.24 -8.74 5.46
N ARG A 78 17.32 -7.95 6.53
CA ARG A 78 18.04 -6.67 6.57
C ARG A 78 19.52 -6.86 6.20
N ARG A 79 20.20 -7.87 6.77
CA ARG A 79 21.59 -8.20 6.40
C ARG A 79 21.77 -8.64 4.94
N ARG A 80 20.72 -9.14 4.28
CA ARG A 80 20.73 -9.47 2.85
C ARG A 80 20.39 -8.28 1.95
N GLY A 81 20.15 -7.10 2.53
CA GLY A 81 19.81 -5.89 1.80
C GLY A 81 18.32 -5.71 1.53
N ALA A 82 17.44 -6.42 2.24
CA ALA A 82 16.01 -6.16 2.15
C ALA A 82 15.68 -4.81 2.82
N LEU A 83 14.84 -4.01 2.17
CA LEU A 83 14.38 -2.72 2.69
C LEU A 83 13.11 -2.91 3.51
N LEU A 84 13.12 -2.39 4.73
CA LEU A 84 11.97 -2.39 5.61
C LEU A 84 11.17 -1.11 5.35
N ILE A 85 9.93 -1.22 4.89
CA ILE A 85 9.08 -0.08 4.57
C ILE A 85 7.86 -0.08 5.48
N ASP A 86 7.77 0.91 6.36
CA ASP A 86 6.64 1.10 7.27
C ASP A 86 5.57 1.98 6.62
N VAL A 87 4.39 1.40 6.38
CA VAL A 87 3.27 2.06 5.68
C VAL A 87 2.23 2.65 6.64
N ARG A 88 2.54 2.74 7.94
CA ARG A 88 1.73 3.45 8.92
C ARG A 88 1.81 4.98 8.70
N PRO A 89 0.79 5.74 9.13
CA PRO A 89 0.86 7.19 9.26
C PRO A 89 2.12 7.61 10.00
N SER A 90 2.71 8.74 9.61
CA SER A 90 3.97 9.22 10.17
C SER A 90 3.88 9.41 11.68
N GLU A 91 2.73 9.81 12.20
CA GLU A 91 2.51 9.97 13.64
C GLU A 91 2.61 8.64 14.40
N GLU A 92 2.17 7.52 13.80
CA GLU A 92 2.33 6.19 14.39
C GLU A 92 3.78 5.70 14.32
N TYR A 93 4.53 6.13 13.30
CA TYR A 93 5.94 5.76 13.09
C TYR A 93 6.86 6.55 14.02
N ASP A 94 6.63 7.85 14.16
CA ASP A 94 7.43 8.73 15.02
C ASP A 94 7.27 8.35 16.50
N ALA A 95 6.06 7.97 16.92
CA ALA A 95 5.80 7.43 18.26
C ALA A 95 6.49 6.08 18.54
N GLY A 96 7.03 5.42 17.51
CA GLY A 96 7.77 4.18 17.66
C GLY A 96 7.76 3.33 16.39
N HIS A 97 8.92 2.88 15.94
CA HIS A 97 9.10 2.06 14.74
C HIS A 97 10.26 1.07 14.86
N ILE A 98 10.37 0.16 13.88
CA ILE A 98 11.42 -0.85 13.82
C ILE A 98 12.71 -0.19 13.31
N GLU A 99 13.82 -0.41 13.99
CA GLU A 99 15.12 0.17 13.62
C GLU A 99 15.50 -0.12 12.15
N GLY A 100 15.87 0.92 11.41
CA GLY A 100 16.26 0.83 10.01
C GLY A 100 15.10 0.66 9.02
N SER A 101 13.84 0.76 9.49
CA SER A 101 12.69 0.89 8.60
C SER A 101 12.54 2.31 8.08
N LEU A 102 12.02 2.47 6.85
CA LEU A 102 11.74 3.74 6.21
C LEU A 102 10.23 3.98 6.21
N ASN A 103 9.78 5.17 6.64
CA ASN A 103 8.35 5.49 6.64
C ASN A 103 7.89 5.94 5.25
N VAL A 104 6.94 5.21 4.68
CA VAL A 104 6.23 5.58 3.44
C VAL A 104 4.74 5.37 3.66
N PRO A 105 4.04 6.33 4.29
CA PRO A 105 2.65 6.15 4.70
C PRO A 105 1.73 5.86 3.52
N LEU A 106 0.95 4.77 3.60
CA LEU A 106 -0.13 4.51 2.64
C LEU A 106 -1.31 5.48 2.87
N TYR A 107 -1.52 5.84 4.13
CA TYR A 107 -2.55 6.77 4.58
C TYR A 107 -1.90 7.89 5.38
N LYS A 108 -2.42 9.11 5.23
CA LYS A 108 -2.05 10.28 6.01
C LYS A 108 -3.26 10.83 6.76
N LEU A 109 -3.02 11.62 7.81
CA LEU A 109 -4.10 12.39 8.42
C LEU A 109 -4.68 13.37 7.40
N ILE A 110 -5.98 13.65 7.52
CA ILE A 110 -6.60 14.70 6.73
C ILE A 110 -6.18 16.04 7.34
N ASP A 111 -5.28 16.75 6.69
CA ASP A 111 -4.75 18.05 7.14
C ASP A 111 -5.29 19.24 6.32
N GLY A 112 -5.79 18.98 5.11
CA GLY A 112 -6.32 19.99 4.20
C GLY A 112 -7.78 20.39 4.41
N TRP A 113 -8.20 21.40 3.63
CA TRP A 113 -9.51 22.07 3.71
C TRP A 113 -10.26 22.10 2.35
N SER A 114 -9.92 21.22 1.41
CA SER A 114 -10.73 21.08 0.19
C SER A 114 -12.18 20.68 0.54
N PRO A 115 -13.18 20.97 -0.32
CA PRO A 115 -14.56 20.58 -0.05
C PRO A 115 -14.73 19.09 0.30
N GLN A 116 -13.97 18.22 -0.38
CA GLN A 116 -13.95 16.78 -0.14
C GLN A 116 -13.34 16.44 1.23
N GLN A 117 -12.21 17.06 1.59
CA GLN A 117 -11.58 16.86 2.91
C GLN A 117 -12.46 17.40 4.04
N CYS A 118 -13.11 18.56 3.87
CA CYS A 118 -14.08 19.09 4.81
C CYS A 118 -15.26 18.13 5.02
N ALA A 119 -15.87 17.64 3.93
CA ALA A 119 -16.95 16.66 4.01
C ALA A 119 -16.49 15.35 4.69
N ARG A 120 -15.26 14.91 4.43
CA ARG A 120 -14.67 13.71 5.03
C ARG A 120 -14.39 13.91 6.52
N LYS A 121 -13.81 15.04 6.92
CA LYS A 121 -13.65 15.45 8.33
C LYS A 121 -14.99 15.50 9.05
N ALA A 122 -16.02 16.11 8.46
CA ALA A 122 -17.36 16.16 9.03
C ALA A 122 -17.96 14.75 9.21
N THR A 123 -17.79 13.88 8.22
CA THR A 123 -18.24 12.48 8.31
C THR A 123 -17.51 11.74 9.44
N PHE A 124 -16.18 11.89 9.57
CA PHE A 124 -15.43 11.27 10.65
C PHE A 124 -15.83 11.82 12.03
N ALA A 125 -15.98 13.14 12.16
CA ALA A 125 -16.43 13.79 13.39
C ALA A 125 -17.83 13.33 13.81
N PHE A 126 -18.73 13.08 12.86
CA PHE A 126 -20.05 12.48 13.13
C PHE A 126 -19.96 11.10 13.82
N PHE A 127 -18.90 10.33 13.53
CA PHE A 127 -18.61 9.05 14.19
C PHE A 127 -17.61 9.17 15.36
N GLY A 128 -17.35 10.39 15.87
CA GLY A 128 -16.43 10.62 16.99
C GLY A 128 -14.94 10.44 16.65
N ILE A 129 -14.60 10.38 15.37
CA ILE A 129 -13.22 10.23 14.90
C ILE A 129 -12.70 11.62 14.51
N PHE A 130 -11.77 12.17 15.30
CA PHE A 130 -11.20 13.50 15.05
C PHE A 130 -9.91 13.47 14.22
N ASN A 131 -9.17 12.36 14.28
CA ASN A 131 -7.96 12.11 13.50
C ASN A 131 -8.24 11.16 12.34
N GLY A 132 -9.15 11.58 11.45
CA GLY A 132 -9.48 10.82 10.26
C GLY A 132 -8.32 10.75 9.27
N THR A 133 -8.20 9.63 8.56
CA THR A 133 -7.16 9.42 7.54
C THR A 133 -7.70 9.43 6.12
N GLU A 134 -6.83 9.70 5.16
CA GLU A 134 -7.06 9.56 3.72
C GLU A 134 -5.85 8.92 3.05
N TYR A 135 -6.00 8.44 1.82
CA TYR A 135 -4.86 7.92 1.07
C TYR A 135 -3.82 9.00 0.86
N ASN A 136 -2.56 8.62 1.02
CA ASN A 136 -1.44 9.49 0.73
C ASN A 136 -1.24 9.57 -0.80
N ASP A 137 -1.44 10.74 -1.37
CA ASP A 137 -1.23 11.04 -2.79
C ASP A 137 0.25 10.98 -3.19
N LYS A 138 1.17 11.09 -2.22
CA LYS A 138 2.62 11.00 -2.43
C LYS A 138 3.19 9.59 -2.26
N PHE A 139 2.36 8.61 -1.89
CA PHE A 139 2.83 7.24 -1.62
C PHE A 139 3.72 6.68 -2.74
N GLU A 140 3.29 6.84 -4.00
CA GLU A 140 4.03 6.35 -5.16
C GLU A 140 5.37 7.08 -5.38
N SER A 141 5.38 8.41 -5.27
CA SER A 141 6.59 9.21 -5.46
C SER A 141 7.60 8.98 -4.34
N ASP A 142 7.13 8.90 -3.10
CA ASP A 142 7.98 8.71 -1.92
C ASP A 142 8.60 7.30 -1.93
N LEU A 143 7.83 6.30 -2.36
CA LEU A 143 8.33 4.93 -2.54
C LEU A 143 9.43 4.87 -3.62
N GLN A 144 9.22 5.51 -4.77
CA GLN A 144 10.18 5.53 -5.88
C GLN A 144 11.42 6.36 -5.58
N ALA A 145 11.34 7.34 -4.66
CA ALA A 145 12.49 8.10 -4.20
C ALA A 145 13.43 7.27 -3.31
N LEU A 146 12.91 6.22 -2.65
CA LEU A 146 13.62 5.43 -1.65
C LEU A 146 13.95 4.00 -2.10
N THR A 147 13.27 3.48 -3.13
CA THR A 147 13.34 2.07 -3.51
C THR A 147 13.24 1.88 -5.03
N ASP A 148 13.84 0.80 -5.53
CA ASP A 148 13.67 0.31 -6.90
C ASP A 148 12.71 -0.89 -6.95
N ALA A 149 12.02 -1.07 -8.08
CA ALA A 149 11.11 -2.21 -8.30
C ALA A 149 11.75 -3.62 -8.15
N LYS A 150 13.08 -3.70 -8.25
CA LYS A 150 13.88 -4.94 -8.11
C LYS A 150 14.23 -5.28 -6.66
N ASP A 151 14.10 -4.32 -5.74
CA ASP A 151 14.50 -4.45 -4.35
C ASP A 151 13.61 -5.49 -3.63
N GLU A 152 14.20 -6.15 -2.63
CA GLU A 152 13.43 -7.00 -1.74
C GLU A 152 12.82 -6.11 -0.64
N ILE A 153 11.50 -6.02 -0.61
CA ILE A 153 10.76 -5.13 0.27
C ILE A 153 10.06 -5.93 1.35
N VAL A 154 10.16 -5.49 2.61
CA VAL A 154 9.37 -5.99 3.73
C VAL A 154 8.45 -4.89 4.22
N LEU A 155 7.15 -5.06 4.03
CA LEU A 155 6.12 -4.12 4.43
C LEU A 155 5.72 -4.30 5.89
N ILE A 156 5.69 -3.18 6.62
CA ILE A 156 5.31 -3.11 8.02
C ILE A 156 4.03 -2.27 8.13
N CYS A 157 3.06 -2.78 8.89
CA CYS A 157 1.91 -2.00 9.34
C CYS A 157 1.60 -2.37 10.80
N SER A 158 0.59 -1.79 11.45
CA SER A 158 0.39 -2.01 12.89
C SER A 158 0.03 -3.45 13.24
N THR A 159 -0.92 -4.08 12.52
CA THR A 159 -1.43 -5.42 12.88
C THR A 159 -0.81 -6.57 12.09
N GLY A 160 -0.05 -6.27 11.03
CA GLY A 160 0.28 -7.26 10.01
C GLY A 160 -0.95 -7.67 9.18
N GLY A 161 -0.72 -8.53 8.20
CA GLY A 161 -1.77 -9.11 7.35
C GLY A 161 -1.74 -10.63 7.39
N THR A 162 -2.74 -11.28 6.78
CA THR A 162 -2.69 -12.73 6.52
C THR A 162 -3.22 -13.04 5.13
N LEU A 163 -2.52 -13.92 4.40
CA LEU A 163 -3.00 -14.47 3.14
C LEU A 163 -3.62 -15.88 3.31
N ASN A 164 -3.63 -16.39 4.54
CA ASN A 164 -4.23 -17.67 4.88
C ASN A 164 -5.74 -17.49 5.09
N PRO A 165 -6.60 -18.10 4.24
CA PRO A 165 -8.05 -17.98 4.37
C PRO A 165 -8.61 -18.66 5.62
N ASP A 166 -7.86 -19.58 6.23
CA ASP A 166 -8.32 -20.41 7.36
C ASP A 166 -8.04 -19.77 8.73
N GLN A 167 -7.27 -18.67 8.76
CA GLN A 167 -7.06 -17.94 10.01
C GLN A 167 -8.32 -17.14 10.38
N LYS A 168 -8.88 -17.43 11.57
CA LYS A 168 -10.13 -16.87 12.15
C LYS A 168 -10.21 -15.32 12.22
N SER A 169 -9.19 -14.59 11.80
CA SER A 169 -9.14 -13.13 11.84
C SER A 169 -9.41 -12.56 10.44
N GLN A 170 -10.69 -12.46 10.07
CA GLN A 170 -11.11 -11.65 8.91
C GLN A 170 -10.59 -10.20 9.01
N SER A 171 -10.34 -9.72 10.23
CA SER A 171 -9.78 -8.40 10.52
C SER A 171 -8.34 -8.19 10.01
N ARG A 172 -7.52 -9.25 9.88
CA ARG A 172 -6.15 -9.15 9.33
C ARG A 172 -6.07 -9.46 7.84
N ALA A 173 -7.17 -9.88 7.21
CA ALA A 173 -7.15 -10.25 5.81
C ALA A 173 -6.80 -9.04 4.92
N GLN A 174 -7.39 -7.87 5.18
CA GLN A 174 -7.14 -6.65 4.42
C GLN A 174 -6.35 -5.62 5.25
N SER A 175 -5.08 -5.88 5.51
CA SER A 175 -4.20 -4.97 6.23
C SER A 175 -3.66 -3.84 5.33
N ARG A 176 -3.17 -2.76 5.94
CA ARG A 176 -2.47 -1.67 5.23
C ARG A 176 -1.26 -2.18 4.45
N SER A 177 -0.49 -3.12 5.01
CA SER A 177 0.65 -3.72 4.32
C SER A 177 0.24 -4.51 3.07
N LEU A 178 -0.88 -5.24 3.10
CA LEU A 178 -1.35 -5.99 1.92
C LEU A 178 -1.96 -5.08 0.86
N MET A 179 -2.59 -3.97 1.25
CA MET A 179 -3.05 -2.94 0.32
C MET A 179 -1.88 -2.23 -0.34
N ALA A 180 -0.85 -1.84 0.43
CA ALA A 180 0.38 -1.28 -0.11
C ALA A 180 1.08 -2.27 -1.05
N ALA A 181 1.17 -3.56 -0.69
CA ALA A 181 1.72 -4.60 -1.55
C ALA A 181 1.00 -4.68 -2.90
N TYR A 182 -0.33 -4.55 -2.92
CA TYR A 182 -1.09 -4.53 -4.16
C TYR A 182 -0.76 -3.31 -5.03
N ASP A 183 -0.67 -2.12 -4.43
CA ASP A 183 -0.29 -0.91 -5.15
C ASP A 183 1.14 -1.04 -5.71
N MET A 184 2.09 -1.57 -4.92
CA MET A 184 3.46 -1.84 -5.35
C MET A 184 3.56 -2.86 -6.48
N ILE A 185 2.73 -3.90 -6.49
CA ILE A 185 2.63 -4.83 -7.64
C ILE A 185 2.25 -4.06 -8.92
N GLY A 186 1.33 -3.09 -8.80
CA GLY A 186 0.94 -2.22 -9.92
C GLY A 186 2.09 -1.35 -10.44
N LEU A 187 3.04 -1.00 -9.57
CA LEU A 187 4.26 -0.24 -9.89
C LEU A 187 5.41 -1.12 -10.39
N GLY A 188 5.24 -2.44 -10.40
CA GLY A 188 6.23 -3.39 -10.92
C GLY A 188 7.13 -4.04 -9.89
N TYR A 189 6.89 -3.84 -8.59
CA TYR A 189 7.66 -4.52 -7.55
C TYR A 189 7.36 -6.02 -7.53
N GLU A 190 8.40 -6.84 -7.46
CA GLU A 190 8.28 -8.29 -7.58
C GLU A 190 8.56 -9.05 -6.28
N LYS A 191 9.48 -8.53 -5.44
CA LYS A 191 9.96 -9.20 -4.24
C LYS A 191 9.37 -8.57 -2.99
N ILE A 192 8.06 -8.73 -2.81
CA ILE A 192 7.34 -8.13 -1.69
C ILE A 192 7.07 -9.16 -0.61
N ARG A 193 7.37 -8.77 0.62
CA ARG A 193 7.05 -9.49 1.85
C ARG A 193 6.30 -8.57 2.80
N PHE A 194 5.66 -9.13 3.83
CA PHE A 194 5.05 -8.35 4.90
C PHE A 194 5.30 -9.02 6.25
N LEU A 195 5.47 -8.21 7.29
CA LEU A 195 5.70 -8.67 8.65
C LEU A 195 4.41 -9.25 9.26
N ASP A 196 4.47 -10.50 9.74
CA ASP A 196 3.39 -11.11 10.52
C ASP A 196 3.19 -10.35 11.84
N GLY A 197 1.93 -10.16 12.21
CA GLY A 197 1.51 -9.37 13.38
C GLY A 197 1.90 -7.90 13.39
N GLY A 198 2.73 -7.46 12.43
CA GLY A 198 3.13 -6.07 12.25
C GLY A 198 3.90 -5.49 13.44
N TYR A 199 3.86 -4.16 13.54
CA TYR A 199 4.49 -3.41 14.62
C TYR A 199 3.93 -3.79 16.01
N ASN A 200 2.64 -4.10 16.12
CA ASN A 200 2.02 -4.43 17.40
C ASN A 200 2.59 -5.73 17.97
N GLN A 201 2.75 -6.77 17.13
CA GLN A 201 3.38 -8.01 17.59
C GLN A 201 4.86 -7.79 17.89
N TRP A 202 5.58 -7.05 17.05
CA TRP A 202 6.97 -6.69 17.31
C TRP A 202 7.17 -6.05 18.69
N ARG A 203 6.30 -5.09 19.04
CA ARG A 203 6.30 -4.43 20.35
C ARG A 203 5.90 -5.37 21.48
N ASN A 204 4.89 -6.23 21.28
CA ASN A 204 4.45 -7.19 22.29
C ASN A 204 5.51 -8.27 22.58
N GLU A 205 6.38 -8.55 21.61
CA GLU A 205 7.55 -9.42 21.77
C GLU A 205 8.74 -8.70 22.42
N GLU A 206 8.55 -7.46 22.91
CA GLU A 206 9.56 -6.63 23.58
C GLU A 206 10.85 -6.44 22.75
N ARG A 207 10.71 -6.44 21.43
CA ARG A 207 11.81 -6.18 20.51
C ARG A 207 12.15 -4.69 20.47
N GLU A 208 13.38 -4.40 20.08
CA GLU A 208 13.90 -3.04 19.98
C GLU A 208 13.06 -2.16 19.04
N ILE A 209 12.74 -0.94 19.51
CA ILE A 209 12.05 0.09 18.75
C ILE A 209 12.82 1.40 18.85
N VAL A 210 12.71 2.21 17.82
CA VAL A 210 13.22 3.58 17.77
C VAL A 210 12.04 4.54 17.87
N VAL A 211 12.21 5.63 18.60
CA VAL A 211 11.24 6.72 18.73
C VAL A 211 11.88 7.98 18.15
N ASN A 212 11.13 8.73 17.35
CA ASN A 212 11.57 10.03 16.86
C ASN A 212 10.97 11.11 17.77
N ASP A 213 11.81 12.06 18.19
CA ASP A 213 11.41 13.24 18.96
C ASP A 213 10.80 14.33 18.07
#